data_AF-A0A954L251-F1
#
_entry.id   AF-A0A954L251-F1
#
_cell.length_a   1.000
_cell.length_b   1.000
_cell.length_c   1.000
_cell.angle_alpha   90.00
_cell.angle_beta   90.00
_cell.angle_gamma   90.00
#
_symmetry.space_group_name_H-M   'P 1'
#
loop_
_entity.id
_entity.type
_entity.pdbx_description
1 polymer ?
#
loop_
_entity_poly.entity_id
_entity_poly.type
_entity_poly.pdbx_seq_one_letter_code
_entity_poly.pdbx_strand_id
1 'polypeptide(L)' 'VADILIADEEAVRDAVRLLLLEAKLLVEPSGAVPLAMLMQHRERFRGMRVGIILSGGNVDERLLQTLLSAERPQ' A
#
# COMPACT_ATOMS: atom_id res chain seq x y z
N VAL A 1 14.37 -17.19 1.10
CA VAL A 1 13.88 -15.89 1.61
C VAL A 1 14.76 -15.51 2.80
N ALA A 2 15.22 -14.26 2.89
CA ALA A 2 16.16 -13.81 3.92
C ALA A 2 15.50 -13.13 5.13
N ASP A 3 14.31 -12.54 4.95
CA ASP A 3 13.54 -11.86 5.99
C ASP A 3 12.06 -11.80 5.60
N ILE A 4 11.15 -11.64 6.57
CA ILE A 4 9.71 -11.49 6.38
C ILE A 4 9.21 -10.37 7.30
N LEU A 5 8.51 -9.39 6.73
CA LEU A 5 7.87 -8.30 7.46
C LEU A 5 6.34 -8.44 7.37
N ILE A 6 5.63 -7.91 8.36
CA ILE A 6 4.17 -8.00 8.49
C ILE A 6 3.60 -6.59 8.39
N ALA A 7 2.57 -6.41 7.56
CA ALA A 7 1.88 -5.13 7.37
C ALA A 7 0.67 -4.98 8.26
N ASP A 8 0.50 -3.79 8.82
CA ASP A 8 -0.78 -3.40 9.40
C ASP A 8 -1.77 -2.99 8.30
N GLU A 9 -3.04 -3.31 8.50
CA GLU A 9 -4.10 -3.01 7.53
C GLU A 9 -4.22 -1.52 7.21
N GLU A 10 -3.96 -0.65 8.20
CA GLU A 10 -3.99 0.81 8.02
C GLU A 10 -2.92 1.27 7.01
N ALA A 11 -1.69 0.77 7.14
CA ALA A 11 -0.63 1.12 6.20
C ALA A 11 -0.88 0.55 4.80
N VAL A 12 -1.51 -0.63 4.70
CA VAL A 12 -1.93 -1.18 3.40
C VAL A 12 -2.99 -0.27 2.75
N ARG A 13 -3.96 0.20 3.53
CA ARG A 13 -4.97 1.15 3.05
C ARG A 13 -4.34 2.45 2.57
N ASP A 14 -3.43 3.03 3.34
CA ASP A 14 -2.72 4.25 2.96
C ASP A 14 -1.86 4.06 1.71
N ALA A 15 -1.21 2.91 1.57
CA ALA A 15 -0.44 2.55 0.38
C ALA A 15 -1.34 2.47 -0.86
N VAL A 16 -2.51 1.82 -0.76
CA VAL A 16 -3.48 1.78 -1.88
C VAL A 16 -3.95 3.20 -2.24
N ARG A 17 -4.27 4.03 -1.24
CA ARG A 17 -4.71 5.42 -1.47
C ARG A 17 -3.62 6.24 -2.15
N LEU A 18 -2.37 6.11 -1.72
CA LEU A 18 -1.24 6.81 -2.35
C LEU A 18 -1.06 6.35 -3.79
N LEU A 19 -1.09 5.04 -4.05
CA LEU A 19 -0.97 4.49 -5.41
C LEU A 19 -2.09 5.01 -6.32
N LEU A 20 -3.33 5.05 -5.83
CA LEU A 20 -4.46 5.51 -6.60
C LEU A 20 -4.45 7.03 -6.82
N LEU A 21 -4.23 7.81 -5.76
CA LEU A 21 -4.41 9.25 -5.79
C LEU A 21 -3.19 9.99 -6.34
N GLU A 22 -1.98 9.52 -6.05
CA GLU A 22 -0.75 10.17 -6.49
C GLU A 22 -0.19 9.51 -7.75
N ALA A 23 -0.05 8.17 -7.72
CA ALA A 23 0.55 7.44 -8.85
C ALA A 23 -0.46 7.11 -9.97
N LYS A 24 -1.77 7.30 -9.73
CA LYS A 24 -2.86 6.96 -10.66
C LYS A 24 -2.88 5.48 -11.06
N LEU A 25 -2.43 4.62 -10.17
CA LEU A 25 -2.42 3.17 -10.33
C LEU A 25 -3.52 2.55 -9.47
N LEU A 26 -4.42 1.80 -10.11
CA LEU A 26 -5.41 1.01 -9.38
C LEU A 26 -4.78 -0.33 -8.96
N VAL A 27 -4.54 -0.48 -7.66
CA VAL A 27 -3.86 -1.62 -7.05
C VAL A 27 -4.75 -2.18 -5.93
N GLU A 28 -4.88 -3.50 -5.86
CA GLU A 28 -5.63 -4.15 -4.78
C GLU A 28 -4.81 -4.16 -3.45
N PRO A 29 -5.44 -4.33 -2.28
CA PRO A 29 -4.73 -4.32 -1.00
C PRO A 29 -3.53 -5.28 -0.92
N SER A 30 -3.68 -6.53 -1.36
CA SER A 30 -2.58 -7.51 -1.42
C SER A 30 -1.41 -7.03 -2.29
N GLY A 31 -1.71 -6.37 -3.40
CA GLY A 31 -0.70 -5.83 -4.32
C GLY A 31 0.04 -4.60 -3.79
N ALA A 32 -0.51 -3.91 -2.78
CA ALA A 32 0.08 -2.70 -2.20
C ALA A 32 0.95 -2.98 -0.97
N VAL A 33 0.97 -4.21 -0.44
CA VAL A 33 1.73 -4.60 0.77
C VAL A 33 3.20 -4.17 0.72
N PRO A 34 3.94 -4.32 -0.39
CA PRO A 34 5.34 -3.89 -0.43
C PRO A 34 5.52 -2.38 -0.23
N LEU A 35 4.60 -1.54 -0.73
CA LEU A 35 4.65 -0.10 -0.48
C LEU A 35 4.31 0.21 0.98
N ALA A 36 3.31 -0.47 1.56
CA ALA A 36 2.97 -0.34 2.97
C ALA A 36 4.19 -0.60 3.88
N MET A 37 5.00 -1.61 3.55
CA MET A 37 6.26 -1.90 4.24
C MET A 37 7.28 -0.77 4.18
N LEU A 38 7.43 -0.12 3.03
CA LEU A 38 8.32 1.04 2.93
C LEU A 38 7.80 2.23 3.75
N MET A 39 6.48 2.38 3.85
CA MET A 39 5.84 3.44 4.63
C MET A 39 5.97 3.21 6.14
N GLN A 40 5.80 1.97 6.61
CA GLN A 40 5.94 1.63 8.04
C GLN A 40 7.39 1.62 8.52
N HIS A 41 8.33 1.19 7.67
CA HIS A 41 9.74 1.02 8.04
C HIS A 41 10.66 1.98 7.28
N ARG A 42 10.27 3.25 7.14
CA ARG A 42 11.04 4.27 6.38
C ARG A 42 12.52 4.31 6.72
N GLU A 43 12.84 4.24 8.02
CA GLU A 43 14.21 4.26 8.52
C GLU A 43 15.06 3.10 7.98
N ARG A 44 14.47 1.91 7.86
CA ARG A 44 15.14 0.71 7.36
C ARG A 44 15.57 0.84 5.90
N PHE A 45 14.83 1.61 5.10
CA PHE A 45 15.04 1.73 3.65
C PHE A 45 15.64 3.08 3.23
N ARG A 46 15.94 3.97 4.17
CA ARG A 46 16.43 5.32 3.88
C ARG A 46 17.75 5.28 3.11
N GLY A 47 17.83 6.05 2.03
CA GLY A 47 19.03 6.15 1.18
C GLY A 47 19.26 4.95 0.27
N MET A 48 18.39 3.94 0.31
CA MET A 48 18.48 2.76 -0.55
C MET A 48 17.70 2.98 -1.85
N ARG A 49 18.17 2.34 -2.92
CA ARG A 49 17.38 2.18 -4.15
C ARG A 49 16.52 0.93 -4.00
N VAL A 50 15.21 1.10 -3.91
CA VAL A 50 14.27 0.00 -3.66
C VAL A 50 13.34 -0.18 -4.85
N GLY A 51 13.22 -1.43 -5.33
CA GLY A 51 12.19 -1.84 -6.26
C GLY A 51 11.10 -2.60 -5.52
N ILE A 52 9.83 -2.32 -5.84
CA ILE A 52 8.68 -3.06 -5.30
C ILE A 52 7.88 -3.67 -6.43
N ILE A 53 7.19 -4.77 -6.13
CA ILE A 53 6.27 -5.43 -7.07
C ILE A 53 4.85 -5.06 -6.66
N LEU A 54 4.10 -4.49 -7.59
CA LEU A 54 2.66 -4.30 -7.46
C LEU A 54 1.99 -5.50 -8.12
N SER A 55 1.59 -6.50 -7.34
CA SER A 55 1.27 -7.83 -7.89
C SER A 55 -0.09 -7.93 -8.57
N GLY A 56 -1.03 -7.03 -8.27
CA GLY A 56 -2.41 -7.13 -8.75
C GLY A 56 -3.20 -5.83 -8.61
N GLY A 57 -4.22 -5.69 -9.45
CA GLY A 57 -5.13 -4.54 -9.49
C GLY A 57 -6.57 -4.97 -9.69
N ASN A 58 -6.94 -6.18 -9.22
CA ASN A 58 -8.28 -6.71 -9.41
C ASN A 58 -9.23 -6.11 -8.36
N VAL A 59 -9.64 -4.87 -8.62
CA VAL A 59 -10.45 -4.07 -7.70
C VAL A 59 -11.85 -3.90 -8.28
N ASP A 60 -12.86 -4.36 -7.53
CA ASP A 60 -14.25 -4.05 -7.83
C ASP A 60 -14.70 -2.73 -7.18
N GLU A 61 -15.86 -2.24 -7.62
CA GLU A 61 -16.41 -0.96 -7.14
C GLU A 61 -16.63 -0.93 -5.62
N ARG A 62 -17.08 -2.04 -5.02
CA ARG A 62 -17.38 -2.09 -3.57
C ARG A 62 -16.10 -2.04 -2.75
N LEU A 63 -15.06 -2.75 -3.19
CA LEU A 63 -13.75 -2.72 -2.56
C LEU A 63 -13.16 -1.32 -2.64
N LEU A 64 -13.23 -0.67 -3.81
CA LEU A 64 -12.76 0.70 -4.00
C LEU A 64 -13.48 1.68 -3.08
N GLN A 65 -14.81 1.61 -3.01
CA GLN A 65 -15.61 2.44 -2.10
C GLN A 65 -15.18 2.22 -0.65
N THR A 66 -15.00 0.97 -0.22
CA THR A 66 -14.58 0.60 1.15
C THR A 66 -13.20 1.15 1.49
N LEU A 67 -12.26 1.16 0.54
CA LEU A 67 -10.91 1.67 0.74
C LEU A 67 -10.88 3.19 0.85
N LEU A 68 -11.79 3.87 0.14
CA LEU A 68 -11.88 5.33 0.09
C LEU A 68 -12.76 5.93 1.20
N SER A 69 -13.77 5.20 1.68
CA SER A 69 -14.81 5.69 2.60
C SER A 69 -14.38 5.88 4.06
N ALA A 70 -13.19 5.40 4.46
CA ALA A 70 -12.66 5.69 5.78
C ALA A 70 -12.34 7.20 5.90
N GLU A 71 -13.18 7.93 6.64
CA GLU A 71 -12.92 9.31 7.06
C GLU A 71 -11.66 9.34 7.92
N ARG A 72 -10.78 10.33 7.67
CA ARG A 72 -9.64 10.58 8.56
C ARG A 72 -10.20 10.90 9.96
N PRO A 73 -9.82 10.20 11.04
CA PRO A 73 -9.92 10.83 12.35
C PRO A 73 -9.12 12.13 12.29
N GLN A 74 -9.78 13.24 12.61
CA GLN A 74 -9.18 14.57 12.68
C GLN A 74 -8.25 14.68 13.89
#